data_AF-A0A3C0FNM7-F1
#
_entry.id   AF-A0A3C0FNM7-F1
#
_cell.length_a   1.000
_cell.length_b   1.000
_cell.length_c   1.000
_cell.angle_alpha   90.00
_cell.angle_beta   90.00
_cell.angle_gamma   90.00
#
_symmetry.space_group_name_H-M   'P 1'
#
loop_
_entity.id
_entity.type
_entity.pdbx_description
1 polymer ?
#
loop_
_entity_poly.entity_id
_entity_poly.type
_entity_poly.pdbx_seq_one_letter_code
_entity_poly.pdbx_strand_id
1 'polypeptide(L)' 'MFDKLKKEHIVAGDDFNRWKVPPASIAIHLCIGSVYAWSIFNPPLIKEFGVVSASSGDWGLQS' A
#
# COMPACT_ATOMS: atom_id res chain seq x y z
N MET A 1 -1.68 -7.80 23.61
CA MET A 1 -1.77 -7.32 22.22
C MET A 1 -0.54 -7.69 21.38
N PHE A 2 0.69 -7.58 21.91
CA PHE A 2 1.93 -7.82 21.13
C PHE A 2 2.45 -9.26 21.06
N ASP A 3 1.70 -10.23 21.59
CA ASP A 3 2.12 -11.63 21.67
C ASP A 3 2.42 -12.25 20.27
N LYS A 4 1.65 -11.83 19.25
CA LYS A 4 1.85 -12.27 17.86
C LYS A 4 3.12 -11.74 17.19
N LEU A 5 3.79 -10.74 17.77
CA LEU A 5 5.00 -10.13 17.19
C LEU A 5 6.30 -10.74 17.74
N LYS A 6 6.20 -11.79 18.58
CA LYS A 6 7.37 -12.48 19.12
C LYS A 6 8.13 -13.24 18.03
N LYS A 7 9.46 -13.34 18.21
CA LYS A 7 10.39 -14.02 17.28
C LYS A 7 9.98 -15.45 16.94
N GLU A 8 9.40 -16.16 17.91
CA GLU A 8 8.89 -17.52 17.78
C GLU A 8 7.81 -17.68 16.69
N HIS A 9 7.08 -16.61 16.35
CA HIS A 9 6.05 -16.61 15.31
C HIS A 9 6.58 -16.20 13.92
N ILE A 10 7.86 -15.84 13.81
CA ILE A 10 8.48 -15.41 12.53
C ILE A 10 9.05 -16.61 11.76
N VAL A 11 9.52 -17.63 12.49
CA VAL A 11 10.14 -18.83 11.89
C VAL A 11 9.06 -19.86 11.61
N ALA A 12 8.98 -20.32 10.36
CA ALA A 12 8.05 -21.37 9.99
C ALA A 12 8.54 -22.74 10.48
N GLY A 13 7.66 -23.54 11.09
CA GLY A 13 7.98 -24.91 11.51
C GLY A 13 8.09 -25.89 10.33
N ASP A 14 8.56 -27.11 10.60
CA ASP A 14 8.89 -28.11 9.57
C ASP A 14 7.69 -28.54 8.69
N ASP A 15 6.45 -28.39 9.19
CA ASP A 15 5.21 -28.71 8.46
C ASP A 15 4.68 -27.53 7.61
N PHE A 16 5.44 -26.44 7.48
CA PHE A 16 4.95 -25.25 6.77
C PHE A 16 4.86 -25.45 5.26
N ASN A 17 3.66 -25.31 4.70
CA ASN A 17 3.44 -25.34 3.26
C ASN A 17 3.98 -24.08 2.56
N ARG A 18 5.10 -24.25 1.85
CA ARG A 18 5.81 -23.18 1.11
C ARG A 18 5.01 -22.57 -0.04
N TRP A 19 3.96 -23.24 -0.53
CA TRP A 19 3.06 -22.71 -1.58
C TRP A 19 2.18 -21.56 -1.11
N LYS A 20 2.21 -21.18 0.17
CA LYS A 20 1.58 -19.95 0.67
C LYS A 20 2.37 -18.68 0.33
N VAL A 21 3.66 -18.80 0.03
CA VAL A 21 4.54 -17.66 -0.28
C VAL A 21 4.17 -16.99 -1.63
N PRO A 22 3.93 -17.74 -2.74
CA PRO A 22 3.54 -17.12 -4.01
C PRO A 22 2.23 -16.31 -3.94
N PRO A 23 1.13 -16.80 -3.33
CA PRO A 23 -0.09 -15.99 -3.15
C PRO A 23 0.14 -14.74 -2.30
N ALA A 24 0.94 -14.84 -1.22
CA ALA A 24 1.30 -13.69 -0.40
C ALA A 24 2.07 -12.63 -1.21
N SER A 25 3.02 -13.06 -2.05
CA SER A 25 3.75 -12.16 -2.94
C SER A 25 2.82 -11.46 -3.93
N ILE A 26 1.92 -12.20 -4.59
CA ILE A 26 0.96 -11.63 -5.55
C ILE A 26 0.05 -10.61 -4.87
N ALA A 27 -0.45 -10.92 -3.67
CA ALA A 27 -1.28 -9.99 -2.91
C ALA A 27 -0.55 -8.67 -2.60
N ILE A 28 0.72 -8.74 -2.19
CA ILE A 28 1.54 -7.54 -1.95
C ILE A 28 1.70 -6.72 -3.23
N HIS A 29 2.05 -7.36 -4.36
CA HIS A 29 2.21 -6.67 -5.64
C HIS A 29 0.90 -6.04 -6.12
N LEU A 30 -0.25 -6.71 -5.92
CA LEU A 30 -1.56 -6.18 -6.26
C LEU A 30 -1.91 -4.95 -5.43
N CYS A 31 -1.69 -5.00 -4.11
CA CYS A 31 -1.92 -3.87 -3.21
C CYS A 31 -1.07 -2.66 -3.62
N ILE A 32 0.22 -2.87 -3.92
CA ILE A 32 1.12 -1.81 -4.39
C ILE A 32 0.62 -1.23 -5.71
N GLY A 33 0.26 -2.08 -6.68
CA GLY A 33 -0.28 -1.65 -7.96
C GLY A 33 -1.57 -0.82 -7.84
N SER A 34 -2.42 -1.12 -6.86
CA SER A 34 -3.68 -0.41 -6.65
C SER A 34 -3.49 1.06 -6.27
N VAL A 35 -2.46 1.38 -5.47
CA VAL A 35 -2.13 2.76 -5.09
C VAL A 35 -1.62 3.55 -6.30
N TYR A 36 -0.75 2.93 -7.12
CA TYR A 36 -0.28 3.56 -8.35
C TYR A 36 -1.38 3.74 -9.40
N ALA A 37 -2.34 2.82 -9.46
CA ALA A 37 -3.48 2.93 -10.37
C ALA A 37 -4.36 4.15 -10.06
N TRP A 38 -4.45 4.58 -8.79
CA TRP A 38 -5.18 5.81 -8.45
C TRP A 38 -4.61 7.05 -9.15
N SER A 39 -3.30 7.09 -9.46
CA SER A 39 -2.69 8.25 -10.12
C SER A 39 -3.30 8.59 -11.50
N ILE A 40 -3.94 7.63 -12.18
CA ILE A 40 -4.59 7.86 -13.49
C ILE A 40 -5.77 8.83 -13.41
N PHE A 41 -6.34 8.99 -12.22
CA PHE A 41 -7.43 9.93 -12.00
C PHE A 41 -6.94 11.35 -11.71
N ASN A 42 -5.64 11.58 -11.50
CA ASN A 42 -5.12 12.93 -11.27
C ASN A 42 -5.39 13.85 -12.47
N PRO A 43 -5.10 13.48 -13.74
CA PRO A 43 -5.42 14.31 -14.90
C PRO A 43 -6.91 14.69 -15.06
N PRO A 44 -7.89 13.76 -14.96
CA PRO A 44 -9.30 14.14 -15.05
C PRO A 44 -9.76 14.99 -13.86
N LEU A 45 -9.26 14.74 -12.64
CA LEU A 45 -9.59 15.56 -11.47
C LEU A 45 -9.04 17.00 -11.61
N ILE A 46 -7.78 17.14 -12.03
CA ILE A 46 -7.15 18.45 -12.32
C ILE A 46 -7.97 19.23 -13.35
N LYS A 47 -8.42 18.55 -14.42
CA LYS A 47 -9.22 19.18 -15.48
C LYS A 47 -10.59 19.65 -14.98
N GLU A 48 -11.26 18.85 -14.17
CA GLU A 48 -12.60 19.19 -13.64
C GLU A 48 -12.53 20.31 -12.59
N PHE A 49 -11.54 20.27 -11.70
CA PHE A 49 -11.37 21.28 -10.65
C PHE A 49 -10.62 22.55 -11.12
N GLY A 50 -10.08 22.57 -12.34
CA GLY A 50 -9.32 23.70 -12.88
C GLY A 50 -8.00 23.98 -12.15
N VAL A 51 -7.48 23.01 -11.40
CA VAL A 51 -6.26 23.13 -10.59
C VAL A 51 -5.06 22.68 -11.41
N VAL A 52 -4.10 23.58 -11.67
CA VAL A 52 -2.96 23.29 -12.57
C VAL A 52 -1.89 22.42 -11.92
N SER A 53 -1.71 22.53 -10.59
CA SER A 53 -0.73 21.77 -9.80
C SER A 53 -1.04 21.91 -8.30
N ALA A 54 -0.53 20.99 -7.47
CA ALA A 54 -0.53 21.16 -6.02
C ALA A 54 0.22 22.45 -5.63
N SER A 55 -0.41 23.26 -4.78
CA SER A 55 0.16 24.47 -4.20
C SER A 55 1.00 24.10 -2.97
N SER A 56 1.99 24.94 -2.64
CA SER A 56 2.80 24.75 -1.42
C SER A 56 1.96 24.77 -0.14
N GLY A 57 0.75 25.33 -0.18
CA GLY A 57 -0.20 25.34 0.94
C GLY A 57 -0.99 24.05 1.16
N ASP A 58 -1.08 23.15 0.16
CA ASP A 58 -1.92 21.94 0.25
C ASP A 58 -1.36 20.89 1.22
N TRP A 59 -0.08 20.99 1.56
CA TRP A 59 0.63 20.08 2.46
C TRP A 59 0.73 20.59 3.90
N GLY A 60 0.07 21.71 4.20
CA GLY A 60 -0.03 22.23 5.55
C GLY A 60 -0.78 21.23 6.43
N LEU A 61 -0.06 20.38 7.14
CA LEU A 61 -0.65 19.55 8.19
C LEU A 61 -1.20 20.49 9.25
N GLN A 62 -2.53 20.55 9.34
CA GLN A 62 -3.20 21.32 10.38
C GLN A 62 -2.85 20.68 11.73
N SER A 63 -2.19 21.47 12.58
CA SER A 63 -1.78 21.08 13.93
C SER A 63 -2.97 20.82 14.84
#